data_AF-F6B557-F1
#
_entry.id   AF-F6B557-F1
#
_cell.length_a   1.000
_cell.length_b   1.000
_cell.length_c   1.000
_cell.angle_alpha   90.00
_cell.angle_beta   90.00
_cell.angle_gamma   90.00
#
_symmetry.space_group_name_H-M   'P 1'
#
loop_
_entity.id
_entity.type
_entity.pdbx_description
1 polymer ?
#
loop_
_entity_poly.entity_id
_entity_poly.type
_entity_poly.pdbx_seq_one_letter_code
_entity_poly.pdbx_strand_id
1 'polypeptide(L)'
;MLRLGKVKDVARMQVEVVHGHMPNISELIENYIKSLLQSSPYNYVELQRNELAAKFNCVPSQINYVLSTRFTADNGYVVESRRGGGGFIRIVKVPLDSHDDPAVQIYRLVGDDISQSQAEKIIKRLTEEGFITPREARIFKAVVDRNTIRIDLPWRDNLRAELLRAMLMAVFRDN
;
A
#
# COMPACT_ATOMS: atom_id res chain seq x y z
N MET A 1 5.49 73.72 4.52
CA MET A 1 5.64 72.53 5.40
C MET A 1 5.88 71.33 4.49
N LEU A 2 7.14 71.10 4.09
CA LEU A 2 7.99 69.92 4.44
C LEU A 2 7.40 68.60 3.90
N ARG A 3 8.04 67.76 3.08
CA ARG A 3 9.43 67.67 2.58
C ARG A 3 9.44 66.61 1.45
N LEU A 4 10.13 66.88 0.33
CA LEU A 4 10.73 65.80 -0.48
C LEU A 4 11.84 65.13 0.33
N GLY A 5 12.05 63.81 0.19
CA GLY A 5 13.23 63.18 0.76
C GLY A 5 13.41 61.67 0.58
N LYS A 6 14.18 61.33 -0.44
CA LYS A 6 15.30 60.36 -0.45
C LYS A 6 15.04 58.84 -0.52
N VAL A 7 15.32 58.35 -1.73
CA VAL A 7 16.07 57.13 -2.08
C VAL A 7 17.28 56.89 -1.15
N LYS A 8 17.51 55.60 -0.80
CA LYS A 8 18.73 54.89 -0.37
C LYS A 8 18.33 53.80 0.64
N ASP A 9 18.85 52.59 0.69
CA ASP A 9 19.74 51.77 -0.13
C ASP A 9 19.84 50.44 0.68
N VAL A 10 19.99 49.32 -0.01
CA VAL A 10 20.78 48.13 0.41
C VAL A 10 20.33 47.31 1.64
N ALA A 11 19.84 46.09 1.38
CA ALA A 11 20.30 44.80 1.92
C ALA A 11 19.32 43.68 1.47
N ARG A 12 19.68 42.80 0.52
CA ARG A 12 20.35 41.50 0.70
C ARG A 12 19.64 40.53 1.68
N MET A 13 19.52 39.28 1.21
CA MET A 13 19.04 38.07 1.89
C MET A 13 17.53 38.05 2.17
N GLN A 14 16.78 37.04 1.73
CA GLN A 14 17.03 35.64 2.03
C GLN A 14 16.96 34.76 0.77
N VAL A 15 18.11 34.18 0.44
CA VAL A 15 18.18 32.87 -0.21
C VAL A 15 17.74 31.88 0.86
N GLU A 16 16.60 31.22 0.68
CA GLU A 16 16.31 30.02 1.47
C GLU A 16 17.31 28.94 1.05
N VAL A 17 18.40 28.86 1.80
CA VAL A 17 19.26 27.69 1.87
C VAL A 17 18.44 26.61 2.57
N VAL A 18 17.61 25.89 1.80
CA VAL A 18 17.13 24.58 2.24
C VAL A 18 18.38 23.73 2.36
N HIS A 19 18.77 23.44 3.60
CA HIS A 19 19.96 22.67 3.92
C HIS A 19 19.92 21.34 3.17
N GLY A 20 20.74 21.24 2.13
CA GLY A 20 21.03 19.99 1.45
C GLY A 20 21.68 19.04 2.42
N HIS A 21 20.95 18.01 2.84
CA HIS A 21 21.57 16.80 3.34
C HIS A 21 22.30 16.17 2.16
N MET A 22 23.63 15.98 2.24
CA MET A 22 24.29 15.08 1.28
C MET A 22 23.66 13.71 1.50
N PRO A 23 22.95 13.15 0.51
CA PRO A 23 22.22 11.91 0.72
C PRO A 23 23.21 10.81 1.06
N ASN A 24 22.98 10.13 2.19
CA ASN A 24 23.80 8.99 2.59
C ASN A 24 23.63 7.89 1.52
N ILE A 25 24.65 7.05 1.31
CA ILE A 25 24.59 5.94 0.35
C ILE A 25 23.34 5.06 0.56
N SER A 26 22.88 4.92 1.81
CA SER A 26 21.63 4.22 2.12
C SER A 26 20.40 4.90 1.53
N GLU A 27 20.32 6.23 1.60
CA GLU A 27 19.23 7.03 1.01
C GLU A 27 19.28 7.00 -0.52
N LEU A 28 20.49 7.03 -1.09
CA LEU A 28 20.67 6.90 -2.54
C LEU A 28 20.15 5.56 -3.06
N ILE A 29 20.49 4.46 -2.39
CA ILE A 29 20.00 3.12 -2.74
C ILE A 29 18.47 3.04 -2.55
N GLU A 30 17.96 3.57 -1.43
CA GLU A 30 16.53 3.58 -1.13
C GLU A 30 15.72 4.35 -2.19
N ASN A 31 16.10 5.58 -2.50
CA ASN A 31 15.42 6.42 -3.48
C ASN A 31 15.47 5.80 -4.88
N TYR A 32 16.60 5.20 -5.24
CA TYR A 32 16.73 4.48 -6.50
C TYR A 32 15.74 3.31 -6.59
N ILE A 33 15.70 2.43 -5.59
CA ILE A 33 14.76 1.31 -5.56
C ILE A 33 13.31 1.81 -5.58
N LYS A 34 12.98 2.87 -4.82
CA LYS A 34 11.65 3.50 -4.83
C LYS A 34 11.27 4.03 -6.22
N SER A 35 12.19 4.66 -6.94
CA SER A 35 11.93 5.16 -8.31
C SER A 35 11.65 4.02 -9.30
N LEU A 36 12.34 2.88 -9.17
CA LEU A 36 12.08 1.69 -9.98
C LEU A 36 10.71 1.09 -9.66
N LEU A 37 10.35 1.04 -8.38
CA LEU A 37 9.02 0.58 -7.94
C LEU A 37 7.90 1.48 -8.46
N GLN A 38 8.07 2.81 -8.43
CA GLN A 38 7.10 3.78 -8.97
C GLN A 38 6.90 3.63 -10.48
N SER A 39 7.96 3.26 -11.20
CA SER A 39 7.91 3.06 -12.65
C SER A 39 7.42 1.66 -13.05
N SER A 40 7.24 0.76 -12.08
CA SER A 40 6.83 -0.63 -12.33
C SER A 40 5.30 -0.74 -12.41
N PRO A 41 4.74 -1.26 -13.52
CA PRO A 41 3.30 -1.47 -13.63
C PRO A 41 2.77 -2.60 -12.73
N TYR A 42 3.66 -3.38 -12.10
CA TYR A 42 3.30 -4.56 -11.31
C TYR A 42 3.55 -4.40 -9.81
N ASN A 43 3.86 -3.18 -9.32
CA ASN A 43 4.17 -2.89 -7.90
C ASN A 43 5.32 -3.71 -7.28
N TYR A 44 6.14 -4.36 -8.12
CA TYR A 44 7.34 -5.07 -7.70
C TYR A 44 8.52 -4.77 -8.64
N VAL A 45 9.74 -4.96 -8.13
CA VAL A 45 10.98 -4.94 -8.92
C VAL A 45 11.85 -6.14 -8.57
N GLU A 46 12.56 -6.66 -9.55
CA GLU A 46 13.57 -7.71 -9.38
C GLU A 46 14.95 -7.16 -9.70
N LEU A 47 15.90 -7.34 -8.78
CA LEU A 47 17.23 -6.77 -8.86
C LEU A 47 18.27 -7.79 -8.40
N GLN A 48 19.50 -7.68 -8.90
CA GLN A 48 20.62 -8.46 -8.38
C GLN A 48 21.39 -7.65 -7.33
N ARG A 49 21.69 -8.28 -6.19
CA ARG A 49 22.45 -7.65 -5.09
C ARG A 49 23.82 -7.14 -5.55
N ASN A 50 24.52 -7.95 -6.35
CA ASN A 50 25.87 -7.64 -6.79
C ASN A 50 25.88 -6.49 -7.80
N GLU A 51 24.87 -6.42 -8.68
CA GLU A 51 24.74 -5.31 -9.64
C GLU A 51 24.41 -4.00 -8.93
N LEU A 52 23.49 -4.02 -7.96
CA LEU A 52 23.21 -2.87 -7.09
C LEU A 52 24.47 -2.40 -6.34
N ALA A 53 25.20 -3.34 -5.75
CA ALA A 53 26.43 -3.04 -5.01
C ALA A 53 27.50 -2.40 -5.91
N ALA A 54 27.69 -2.94 -7.12
CA ALA A 54 28.60 -2.37 -8.10
C ALA A 54 28.15 -0.97 -8.56
N LYS A 55 26.85 -0.77 -8.80
CA LYS A 55 26.28 0.51 -9.24
C LYS A 55 26.52 1.64 -8.24
N PHE A 56 26.40 1.35 -6.94
CA PHE A 56 26.62 2.32 -5.86
C PHE A 56 28.04 2.30 -5.30
N ASN A 57 28.95 1.53 -5.91
CA ASN A 57 30.33 1.34 -5.47
C ASN A 57 30.43 0.98 -3.97
N CYS A 58 29.61 0.03 -3.53
CA CYS A 58 29.55 -0.43 -2.13
C CYS A 58 29.61 -1.96 -2.03
N VAL A 59 29.74 -2.45 -0.79
CA VAL A 59 29.73 -3.90 -0.51
C VAL A 59 28.30 -4.47 -0.54
N PRO A 60 28.11 -5.77 -0.89
CA PRO A 60 26.77 -6.40 -0.91
C PRO A 60 26.01 -6.36 0.42
N SER A 61 26.72 -6.33 1.55
CA SER A 61 26.10 -6.19 2.88
C SER A 61 25.39 -4.84 3.06
N GLN A 62 25.83 -3.79 2.37
CA GLN A 62 25.16 -2.48 2.38
C GLN A 62 23.75 -2.59 1.79
N ILE A 63 23.59 -3.38 0.72
CA ILE A 63 22.27 -3.62 0.12
C ILE A 63 21.37 -4.37 1.12
N ASN A 64 21.90 -5.38 1.80
CA ASN A 64 21.12 -6.10 2.83
C ASN A 64 20.68 -5.17 3.96
N TYR A 65 21.58 -4.31 4.44
CA TYR A 65 21.27 -3.34 5.48
C TYR A 65 20.14 -2.39 5.06
N VAL A 66 20.20 -1.84 3.84
CA VAL A 66 19.13 -0.98 3.30
C VAL A 66 17.80 -1.73 3.22
N LEU A 67 17.81 -2.95 2.70
CA LEU A 67 16.59 -3.77 2.60
C LEU A 67 15.99 -4.08 3.97
N SER A 68 16.81 -4.50 4.93
CA SER A 68 16.35 -4.89 6.27
C SER A 68 15.90 -3.72 7.13
N THR A 69 16.25 -2.48 6.78
CA THR A 69 15.93 -1.28 7.58
C THR A 69 14.97 -0.31 6.92
N ARG A 70 14.83 -0.34 5.59
CA ARG A 70 13.97 0.59 4.82
C ARG A 70 12.83 -0.12 4.08
N PHE A 71 13.04 -1.36 3.66
CA PHE A 71 12.06 -2.16 2.90
C PHE A 71 11.52 -3.29 3.78
N THR A 72 11.00 -2.92 4.94
CA THR A 72 10.39 -3.82 5.92
C THR A 72 8.88 -3.90 5.72
N ALA A 73 8.24 -4.92 6.30
CA ALA A 73 6.79 -5.01 6.34
C ALA A 73 6.15 -3.77 6.99
N ASP A 74 6.75 -3.27 8.07
CA ASP A 74 6.30 -2.05 8.78
C ASP A 74 6.35 -0.80 7.89
N ASN A 75 7.27 -0.74 6.93
CA ASN A 75 7.38 0.35 5.96
C ASN A 75 6.56 0.09 4.68
N GLY A 76 5.75 -0.97 4.64
CA GLY A 76 4.92 -1.32 3.49
C GLY A 76 5.69 -2.01 2.37
N TYR A 77 6.62 -2.90 2.68
CA TYR A 77 7.36 -3.67 1.68
C TYR A 77 7.52 -5.14 2.07
N VAL A 78 7.54 -6.02 1.06
CA VAL A 78 7.91 -7.43 1.20
C VAL A 78 9.14 -7.68 0.34
N VAL A 79 10.15 -8.34 0.92
CA VAL A 79 11.42 -8.65 0.23
C VAL A 79 11.61 -10.16 0.15
N GLU A 80 11.69 -10.69 -1.07
CA GLU A 80 12.00 -12.10 -1.35
C GLU A 80 13.43 -12.19 -1.89
N SER A 81 14.11 -13.31 -1.63
CA SER A 81 15.44 -13.55 -2.22
C SER A 81 15.61 -15.00 -2.66
N ARG A 82 16.31 -15.18 -3.79
CA ARG A 82 16.71 -16.48 -4.32
C ARG A 82 18.23 -16.57 -4.38
N ARG A 83 18.81 -17.69 -3.93
CA ARG A 83 20.26 -17.96 -3.99
C ARG A 83 20.63 -18.81 -5.23
N GLY A 84 21.89 -18.74 -5.67
CA GLY A 84 22.43 -19.47 -6.83
C GLY A 84 23.03 -18.55 -7.90
N GLY A 85 23.57 -19.12 -8.98
CA GLY A 85 24.27 -18.41 -10.09
C GLY A 85 23.41 -17.45 -10.93
N GLY A 86 22.18 -17.17 -10.51
CA GLY A 86 21.26 -16.18 -11.07
C GLY A 86 20.29 -15.69 -10.00
N GLY A 87 20.77 -15.58 -8.75
CA GLY A 87 19.97 -15.14 -7.62
C GLY A 87 19.47 -13.70 -7.79
N PHE A 88 18.27 -13.44 -7.31
CA PHE A 88 17.65 -12.11 -7.34
C PHE A 88 17.11 -11.74 -5.96
N ILE A 89 16.85 -10.46 -5.79
CA ILE A 89 16.06 -9.87 -4.73
C ILE A 89 14.81 -9.29 -5.38
N ARG A 90 13.63 -9.73 -4.95
CA ARG A 90 12.37 -9.13 -5.36
C ARG A 90 11.87 -8.25 -4.23
N ILE A 91 11.54 -7.00 -4.54
CA ILE A 91 10.99 -6.04 -3.59
C ILE A 91 9.59 -5.71 -4.08
N VAL A 92 8.61 -5.96 -3.24
CA VAL A 92 7.19 -5.71 -3.50
C VAL A 92 6.78 -4.54 -2.63
N LYS A 93 6.23 -3.46 -3.23
CA LYS A 93 5.60 -2.38 -2.46
C LYS A 93 4.22 -2.85 -2.05
N VAL A 94 4.02 -3.01 -0.75
CA VAL A 94 2.69 -3.15 -0.16
C VAL A 94 2.04 -1.77 -0.21
N PRO A 95 0.91 -1.60 -0.90
CA PRO A 95 0.24 -0.31 -0.97
C PRO A 95 -0.17 0.15 0.43
N LEU A 96 0.42 1.26 0.86
CA LEU A 96 -0.03 2.09 1.98
C LEU A 96 -0.66 3.33 1.34
N ASP A 97 -1.97 3.38 1.13
CA ASP A 97 -2.64 4.64 0.78
C ASP A 97 -4.15 4.63 1.08
N SER A 98 -4.61 5.78 1.56
CA SER A 98 -5.99 6.24 1.78
C SER A 98 -6.84 6.38 0.50
N HIS A 99 -6.40 5.76 -0.59
CA HIS A 99 -7.06 5.55 -1.89
C HIS A 99 -6.91 4.09 -2.31
N ASP A 100 -7.00 3.16 -1.37
CA ASP A 100 -6.92 1.74 -1.66
C ASP A 100 -7.85 1.36 -2.82
N ASP A 101 -7.37 0.49 -3.72
CA ASP A 101 -8.21 -0.31 -4.62
C ASP A 101 -9.40 -0.85 -3.80
N PRO A 102 -10.66 -0.67 -4.23
CA PRO A 102 -11.82 -1.21 -3.53
C PRO A 102 -11.62 -2.67 -3.13
N ALA A 103 -10.92 -3.46 -3.94
CA ALA A 103 -10.57 -4.86 -3.64
C ALA A 103 -9.73 -5.01 -2.37
N VAL A 104 -8.75 -4.13 -2.16
CA VAL A 104 -7.87 -4.14 -0.98
C VAL A 104 -8.63 -3.68 0.26
N GLN A 105 -9.48 -2.65 0.16
CA GLN A 105 -10.34 -2.21 1.28
C GLN A 105 -11.30 -3.30 1.70
N ILE A 106 -11.94 -3.94 0.72
CA ILE A 106 -12.91 -5.02 0.92
C ILE A 106 -12.21 -6.23 1.54
N TYR A 107 -11.01 -6.57 1.07
CA TYR A 107 -10.23 -7.66 1.65
C TYR A 107 -9.83 -7.34 3.10
N ARG A 108 -9.37 -6.11 3.41
CA ARG A 108 -9.07 -5.68 4.79
C ARG A 108 -10.29 -5.73 5.71
N LEU A 109 -11.48 -5.42 5.17
CA LEU A 109 -12.73 -5.43 5.93
C LEU A 109 -13.23 -6.84 6.25
N VAL A 110 -13.07 -7.78 5.31
CA VAL A 110 -13.66 -9.12 5.41
C VAL A 110 -12.65 -10.18 5.90
N GLY A 111 -11.38 -10.09 5.52
CA GLY A 111 -10.36 -11.13 5.78
C GLY A 111 -10.56 -12.38 4.93
N ASP A 112 -9.84 -13.47 5.21
CA ASP A 112 -9.95 -14.76 4.50
C ASP A 112 -11.16 -15.59 4.94
N ASP A 113 -11.61 -15.42 6.19
CA ASP A 113 -12.76 -16.10 6.77
C ASP A 113 -13.65 -15.10 7.53
N ILE A 114 -14.96 -15.35 7.55
CA ILE A 114 -15.89 -14.51 8.31
C ILE A 114 -17.09 -15.30 8.81
N SER A 115 -17.44 -15.08 10.08
CA SER A 115 -18.67 -15.64 10.64
C SER A 115 -19.91 -14.93 10.06
N GLN A 116 -21.07 -15.62 10.08
CA GLN A 116 -22.34 -15.00 9.67
C GLN A 116 -22.62 -13.70 10.45
N SER A 117 -22.35 -13.69 11.75
CA SER A 117 -22.62 -12.53 12.61
C SER A 117 -21.77 -11.30 12.23
N GLN A 118 -20.51 -11.50 11.84
CA GLN A 118 -19.63 -10.42 11.38
C GLN A 118 -20.04 -9.92 9.99
N ALA A 119 -20.36 -10.83 9.08
CA ALA A 119 -20.87 -10.47 7.75
C ALA A 119 -22.15 -9.62 7.84
N GLU A 120 -23.11 -10.02 8.69
CA GLU A 120 -24.34 -9.27 8.90
C GLU A 120 -24.11 -7.87 9.50
N LYS A 121 -23.11 -7.71 10.39
CA LYS A 121 -22.71 -6.40 10.92
C LYS A 121 -22.17 -5.48 9.82
N ILE A 122 -21.33 -6.01 8.93
CA ILE A 122 -20.79 -5.27 7.78
C ILE A 122 -21.94 -4.83 6.86
N ILE A 123 -22.82 -5.76 6.48
CA ILE A 123 -23.98 -5.47 5.61
C ILE A 123 -24.88 -4.40 6.24
N LYS A 124 -25.14 -4.50 7.55
CA LYS A 124 -25.96 -3.52 8.28
C LYS A 124 -25.35 -2.11 8.19
N ARG A 125 -24.06 -1.97 8.49
CA ARG A 125 -23.36 -0.67 8.43
C ARG A 125 -23.41 -0.06 7.03
N LEU A 126 -23.14 -0.86 6.00
CA LEU A 126 -23.21 -0.38 4.61
C LEU A 126 -24.60 0.09 4.20
N THR A 127 -25.64 -0.55 4.75
CA THR A 127 -27.03 -0.11 4.53
C THR A 127 -27.34 1.20 5.24
N GLU A 128 -26.86 1.36 6.48
CA GLU A 128 -27.04 2.57 7.29
C GLU A 128 -26.29 3.78 6.72
N GLU A 129 -25.08 3.56 6.20
CA GLU A 129 -24.24 4.56 5.56
C GLU A 129 -24.67 4.86 4.10
N GLY A 130 -25.65 4.12 3.57
CA GLY A 130 -26.24 4.36 2.26
C GLY A 130 -25.45 3.83 1.06
N PHE A 131 -24.40 3.03 1.30
CA PHE A 131 -23.61 2.38 0.24
C PHE A 131 -24.38 1.28 -0.48
N ILE A 132 -25.33 0.63 0.19
CA ILE A 132 -26.25 -0.33 -0.42
C ILE A 132 -27.68 -0.05 0.00
N THR A 133 -28.62 -0.35 -0.89
CA THR A 133 -30.05 -0.25 -0.65
C THR A 133 -30.55 -1.34 0.32
N PRO A 134 -31.69 -1.13 1.00
CA PRO A 134 -32.31 -2.17 1.82
C PRO A 134 -32.65 -3.46 1.05
N ARG A 135 -32.84 -3.36 -0.28
CA ARG A 135 -33.08 -4.52 -1.15
C ARG A 135 -31.81 -5.34 -1.33
N GLU A 136 -30.68 -4.70 -1.64
CA GLU A 136 -29.37 -5.36 -1.76
C GLU A 136 -28.95 -6.00 -0.44
N ALA A 137 -29.17 -5.30 0.68
CA ALA A 137 -28.87 -5.83 2.00
C ALA A 137 -29.62 -7.15 2.30
N ARG A 138 -30.88 -7.29 1.87
CA ARG A 138 -31.64 -8.54 2.01
C ARG A 138 -31.05 -9.66 1.15
N ILE A 139 -30.62 -9.34 -0.07
CA ILE A 139 -29.99 -10.30 -0.98
C ILE A 139 -28.66 -10.78 -0.37
N PHE A 140 -27.82 -9.86 0.10
CA PHE A 140 -26.52 -10.19 0.69
C PHE A 140 -26.68 -11.09 1.91
N LYS A 141 -27.63 -10.76 2.80
CA LYS A 141 -27.96 -11.60 3.97
C LYS A 141 -28.39 -13.01 3.60
N ALA A 142 -29.23 -13.16 2.58
CA ALA A 142 -29.67 -14.47 2.12
C ALA A 142 -28.51 -15.34 1.60
N VAL A 143 -27.54 -14.73 0.91
CA VAL A 143 -26.36 -15.43 0.38
C VAL A 143 -25.40 -15.86 1.49
N VAL A 144 -25.16 -15.02 2.49
CA VAL A 144 -24.21 -15.33 3.59
C VAL A 144 -24.80 -16.20 4.70
N ASP A 145 -26.09 -16.52 4.66
CA ASP A 145 -26.76 -17.29 5.70
C ASP A 145 -26.22 -18.74 5.79
N ARG A 146 -26.09 -19.25 7.02
CA ARG A 146 -25.63 -20.63 7.27
C ARG A 146 -26.49 -21.71 6.62
N ASN A 147 -27.78 -21.45 6.39
CA ASN A 147 -28.69 -22.41 5.77
C ASN A 147 -28.58 -22.40 4.25
N THR A 148 -28.00 -21.34 3.68
CA THR A 148 -27.67 -21.23 2.26
C THR A 148 -26.31 -21.86 1.99
N ILE A 149 -25.29 -21.53 2.79
CA ILE A 149 -23.94 -22.09 2.66
C ILE A 149 -23.83 -23.38 3.50
N ARG A 150 -24.38 -24.48 2.98
CA ARG A 150 -24.48 -25.79 3.66
C ARG A 150 -23.20 -26.62 3.59
N ILE A 151 -22.09 -26.06 4.07
CA ILE A 151 -20.83 -26.78 4.26
C ILE A 151 -20.35 -26.62 5.70
N ASP A 152 -19.41 -27.47 6.11
CA ASP A 152 -18.87 -27.45 7.46
C ASP A 152 -17.85 -26.33 7.68
N LEU A 153 -17.62 -25.98 8.94
CA LEU A 153 -16.50 -25.13 9.33
C LEU A 153 -15.18 -25.88 9.12
N PRO A 154 -14.07 -25.18 8.79
CA PRO A 154 -13.95 -23.73 8.60
C PRO A 154 -14.34 -23.27 7.18
N TRP A 155 -14.51 -24.19 6.24
CA TRP A 155 -14.74 -23.90 4.82
C TRP A 155 -15.96 -23.01 4.57
N ARG A 156 -16.99 -23.15 5.39
CA ARG A 156 -18.18 -22.28 5.33
C ARG A 156 -17.84 -20.80 5.53
N ASP A 157 -16.92 -20.50 6.44
CA ASP A 157 -16.58 -19.13 6.79
C ASP A 157 -15.62 -18.53 5.75
N ASN A 158 -14.73 -19.36 5.16
CA ASN A 158 -13.92 -18.99 4.01
C ASN A 158 -14.78 -18.66 2.78
N LEU A 159 -15.72 -19.55 2.43
CA LEU A 159 -16.60 -19.33 1.28
C LEU A 159 -17.52 -18.13 1.49
N ARG A 160 -18.01 -17.92 2.73
CA ARG A 160 -18.77 -16.70 3.07
C ARG A 160 -17.94 -15.44 2.82
N ALA A 161 -16.67 -15.45 3.22
CA ALA A 161 -15.77 -14.33 3.03
C ALA A 161 -15.56 -14.04 1.53
N GLU A 162 -15.31 -15.08 0.71
CA GLU A 162 -15.21 -14.95 -0.75
C GLU A 162 -16.47 -14.35 -1.38
N LEU A 163 -17.65 -14.88 -1.04
CA LEU A 163 -18.92 -14.39 -1.57
C LEU A 163 -19.19 -12.94 -1.16
N LEU A 164 -18.93 -12.59 0.10
CA LEU A 164 -19.10 -11.22 0.58
C LEU A 164 -18.14 -10.26 -0.14
N ARG A 165 -16.86 -10.64 -0.31
CA ARG A 165 -15.89 -9.82 -1.07
C ARG A 165 -16.36 -9.60 -2.51
N ALA A 166 -16.82 -10.66 -3.19
CA ALA A 166 -17.32 -10.56 -4.56
C ALA A 166 -18.54 -9.63 -4.68
N MET A 167 -19.49 -9.74 -3.74
CA MET A 167 -20.68 -8.88 -3.69
C MET A 167 -20.33 -7.42 -3.43
N LEU A 168 -19.41 -7.14 -2.50
CA LEU A 168 -18.93 -5.78 -2.24
C LEU A 168 -18.22 -5.20 -3.47
N MET A 169 -17.36 -5.99 -4.11
CA MET A 169 -16.67 -5.56 -5.33
C MET A 169 -17.63 -5.17 -6.45
N ALA A 170 -18.75 -5.89 -6.59
CA ALA A 170 -19.77 -5.56 -7.58
C ALA A 170 -20.43 -4.21 -7.29
N VAL A 171 -20.75 -3.93 -6.03
CA VAL A 171 -21.36 -2.64 -5.62
C VAL A 171 -20.41 -1.46 -5.82
N PHE A 172 -19.12 -1.64 -5.52
CA PHE A 172 -18.14 -0.55 -5.54
C PHE A 172 -17.45 -0.36 -6.89
N ARG A 173 -17.62 -1.26 -7.88
CA ARG A 173 -17.07 -1.10 -9.23
C ARG A 173 -17.91 -0.19 -10.15
N ASP A 174 -19.19 -0.04 -9.86
CA ASP A 174 -20.14 0.68 -10.73
C ASP A 174 -20.48 2.11 -10.23
N ASN A 175 -19.72 2.62 -9.26
CA ASN A 175 -19.82 3.99 -8.73
C ASN A 175 -18.55 4.81 -9.02
#